data_AF-D6RLJ3-F1
#
_entry.id   AF-D6RLJ3-F1
#
_cell.length_a   1.000
_cell.length_b   1.000
_cell.length_c   1.000
_cell.angle_alpha   90.00
_cell.angle_beta   90.00
_cell.angle_gamma   90.00
#
_symmetry.space_group_name_H-M   'P 1'
#
loop_
_entity.id
_entity.type
_entity.pdbx_description
1 polymer ?
#
loop_
_entity_poly.entity_id
_entity_poly.type
_entity_poly.pdbx_seq_one_letter_code
_entity_poly.pdbx_strand_id
1 'polypeptide(L)'
;MKKRQVEADRKKAEANLVKEVARKQKQQDRLAALEVTSRKLVLDESEIQKLTKDQLNEQLDYHRNAEKGLPDIPQEVRVPLKSKMTTNAMRKEVLIRAAIRYRARNGPQNDTPPLDIPR
;
A
#
# COMPACT_ATOMS: atom_id res chain seq x y z
N MET A 1 -0.40 3.13 56.43
CA MET A 1 -1.24 3.20 55.21
C MET A 1 -0.54 3.82 54.00
N LYS A 2 0.09 5.01 54.11
CA LYS A 2 0.67 5.76 52.96
C LYS A 2 1.67 4.97 52.07
N LYS A 3 2.57 4.16 52.63
CA LYS A 3 3.58 3.42 51.82
C LYS A 3 2.97 2.41 50.83
N ARG A 4 1.90 1.70 51.23
CA ARG A 4 1.22 0.72 50.36
C ARG A 4 0.43 1.40 49.23
N GLN A 5 -0.11 2.60 49.47
CA GLN A 5 -0.75 3.40 48.42
C GLN A 5 0.27 3.89 47.39
N VAL A 6 1.41 4.42 47.84
CA VAL A 6 2.48 4.89 46.94
C VAL A 6 3.07 3.76 46.08
N GLU A 7 3.27 2.56 46.63
CA GLU A 7 3.70 1.40 45.83
C GLU A 7 2.64 0.93 44.84
N ALA A 8 1.35 0.97 45.21
CA ALA A 8 0.26 0.62 44.30
C ALA A 8 0.11 1.63 43.16
N ASP A 9 0.26 2.92 43.44
CA ASP A 9 0.20 3.99 42.44
C ASP A 9 1.41 3.92 41.51
N ARG A 10 2.61 3.62 42.02
CA ARG A 10 3.81 3.40 41.20
C ARG A 10 3.65 2.20 40.27
N LYS A 11 3.12 1.07 40.76
CA LYS A 11 2.83 -0.11 39.92
C LYS A 11 1.79 0.18 38.84
N LYS A 12 0.76 0.98 39.14
CA LYS A 12 -0.22 1.42 38.13
C LYS A 12 0.40 2.34 37.08
N ALA A 13 1.25 3.28 37.50
CA ALA A 13 1.96 4.17 36.60
C ALA A 13 2.90 3.39 35.66
N GLU A 14 3.67 2.44 36.18
CA GLU A 14 4.55 1.57 35.41
C GLU A 14 3.75 0.71 34.41
N ALA A 15 2.63 0.11 34.83
CA ALA A 15 1.76 -0.68 33.95
C ALA A 15 1.09 0.17 32.84
N ASN A 16 0.72 1.42 33.13
CA ASN A 16 0.17 2.34 32.14
C ASN A 16 1.24 2.76 31.12
N LEU A 17 2.47 3.01 31.58
CA LEU A 17 3.60 3.35 30.72
C LEU A 17 3.89 2.23 29.71
N VAL A 18 3.91 0.97 30.15
CA VAL A 18 4.09 -0.20 29.27
C VAL A 18 2.99 -0.29 28.22
N LYS A 19 1.72 -0.04 28.60
CA LYS A 19 0.60 -0.04 27.65
C LYS A 19 0.70 1.08 26.62
N GLU A 20 1.16 2.27 27.03
CA GLU A 20 1.38 3.37 26.08
C GLU A 20 2.52 3.08 25.11
N VAL A 21 3.62 2.50 25.58
CA VAL A 21 4.73 2.05 24.72
C VAL A 21 4.24 1.02 23.70
N ALA A 22 3.46 0.02 24.15
CA ALA A 22 2.89 -0.98 23.25
C ALA A 22 1.92 -0.37 22.21
N ARG A 23 1.12 0.64 22.58
CA ARG A 23 0.26 1.37 21.64
C ARG A 23 1.06 2.15 20.61
N LYS A 24 2.13 2.86 21.04
CA LYS A 24 3.02 3.60 20.14
C LYS A 24 3.74 2.66 19.17
N GLN A 25 4.25 1.53 19.64
CA GLN A 25 4.88 0.52 18.79
C GLN A 25 3.88 -0.01 17.74
N LYS A 26 2.68 -0.40 18.17
CA LYS A 26 1.63 -0.86 17.25
C LYS A 26 1.25 0.19 16.21
N GLN A 27 1.27 1.47 16.57
CA GLN A 27 1.02 2.57 15.64
C GLN A 27 2.17 2.75 14.64
N GLN A 28 3.42 2.65 15.10
CA GLN A 28 4.59 2.66 14.22
C GLN A 28 4.59 1.47 13.26
N ASP A 29 4.29 0.27 13.74
CA ASP A 29 4.20 -0.93 12.90
C ASP A 29 3.12 -0.77 11.82
N ARG A 30 1.98 -0.15 12.18
CA ARG A 30 0.92 0.19 11.23
C ARG A 30 1.39 1.21 10.19
N LEU A 31 2.12 2.23 10.59
CA LEU A 31 2.67 3.24 9.66
C LEU A 31 3.72 2.63 8.72
N ALA A 32 4.61 1.78 9.25
CA ALA A 32 5.59 1.06 8.45
C ALA A 32 4.91 0.13 7.44
N ALA A 33 3.86 -0.59 7.84
CA ALA A 33 3.07 -1.41 6.93
C ALA A 33 2.39 -0.59 5.82
N LEU A 34 1.88 0.60 6.16
CA LEU A 34 1.32 1.54 5.18
C LEU A 34 2.38 2.06 4.21
N GLU A 35 3.58 2.40 4.68
CA GLU A 35 4.66 2.88 3.83
C GLU A 35 5.15 1.79 2.88
N VAL A 36 5.37 0.56 3.38
CA VAL A 36 5.74 -0.60 2.57
C VAL A 36 4.67 -0.88 1.50
N THR A 37 3.40 -0.89 1.89
CA THR A 37 2.29 -1.09 0.95
C THR A 37 2.20 0.04 -0.08
N SER A 38 2.48 1.28 0.32
CA SER A 38 2.51 2.43 -0.59
C SER A 38 3.61 2.26 -1.64
N ARG A 39 4.83 1.89 -1.22
CA ARG A 39 5.94 1.63 -2.16
C ARG A 39 5.61 0.52 -3.16
N LYS A 40 4.83 -0.50 -2.75
CA LYS A 40 4.35 -1.57 -3.63
C LYS A 40 3.40 -1.03 -4.73
N LEU A 41 2.57 -0.04 -4.40
CA LEU A 41 1.53 0.48 -5.30
C LEU A 41 1.97 1.64 -6.20
N VAL A 42 3.12 2.25 -5.94
CA VAL A 42 3.62 3.42 -6.69
C VAL A 42 4.90 3.10 -7.46
N LEU A 43 5.09 1.87 -7.93
CA LEU A 43 6.28 1.45 -8.67
C LEU A 43 6.42 2.15 -10.02
N ASP A 44 7.65 2.54 -10.36
CA ASP A 44 8.00 3.01 -11.70
C ASP A 44 8.11 1.85 -12.70
N GLU A 45 7.95 2.16 -13.99
CA GLU A 45 8.09 1.16 -15.05
C GLU A 45 9.47 0.48 -15.01
N SER A 46 10.53 1.25 -14.75
CA SER A 46 11.89 0.72 -14.64
C SER A 46 12.07 -0.26 -13.46
N GLU A 47 11.31 -0.08 -12.38
CA GLU A 47 11.29 -0.99 -11.23
C GLU A 47 10.49 -2.25 -11.56
N ILE A 48 9.33 -2.08 -12.21
CA ILE A 48 8.48 -3.19 -12.67
C ILE A 48 9.24 -4.14 -13.60
N GLN A 49 10.11 -3.58 -14.46
CA GLN A 49 10.91 -4.40 -15.38
C GLN A 49 11.91 -5.32 -14.68
N LYS A 50 12.38 -4.94 -13.48
CA LYS A 50 13.37 -5.69 -12.69
C LYS A 50 12.74 -6.75 -11.78
N LEU A 51 11.41 -6.77 -11.65
CA LEU A 51 10.71 -7.68 -10.76
C LEU A 51 10.80 -9.13 -11.23
N THR A 52 10.99 -10.03 -10.27
CA THR A 52 10.84 -11.48 -10.49
C THR A 52 9.36 -11.84 -10.69
N LYS A 53 9.11 -13.06 -11.16
CA LYS A 53 7.73 -13.59 -11.33
C LYS A 53 6.92 -13.53 -10.03
N ASP A 54 7.53 -13.88 -8.90
CA ASP A 54 6.84 -13.91 -7.61
C ASP A 54 6.54 -12.50 -7.12
N GLN A 55 7.50 -11.58 -7.29
CA GLN A 55 7.28 -10.17 -7.00
C GLN A 55 6.17 -9.58 -7.88
N LEU A 56 6.14 -9.87 -9.19
CA LEU A 56 5.06 -9.42 -10.08
C LEU A 56 3.69 -9.89 -9.58
N ASN A 57 3.57 -11.16 -9.18
CA ASN A 57 2.31 -11.69 -8.65
C ASN A 57 1.90 -11.01 -7.33
N GLU A 58 2.86 -10.76 -6.43
CA GLU A 58 2.64 -10.04 -5.18
C GLU A 58 2.12 -8.61 -5.44
N GLN A 59 2.77 -7.88 -6.35
CA GLN A 59 2.35 -6.52 -6.73
C GLN A 59 0.94 -6.51 -7.33
N LEU A 60 0.66 -7.43 -8.25
CA LEU A 60 -0.66 -7.55 -8.86
C LEU A 60 -1.75 -7.86 -7.83
N ASP A 61 -1.45 -8.67 -6.81
CA ASP A 61 -2.39 -8.91 -5.70
C ASP A 61 -2.62 -7.65 -4.86
N TYR A 62 -1.58 -6.85 -4.56
CA TYR A 62 -1.75 -5.56 -3.87
C TYR A 62 -2.64 -4.61 -4.68
N HIS A 63 -2.37 -4.42 -5.96
CA HIS A 63 -3.18 -3.55 -6.81
C HIS A 63 -4.62 -4.05 -6.95
N ARG A 64 -4.83 -5.36 -7.13
CA ARG A 64 -6.18 -5.95 -7.19
C ARG A 64 -6.95 -5.73 -5.89
N ASN A 65 -6.30 -5.89 -4.74
CA ASN A 65 -6.91 -5.65 -3.44
C ASN A 65 -7.25 -4.16 -3.24
N ALA A 66 -6.37 -3.26 -3.68
CA ALA A 66 -6.63 -1.82 -3.68
C ALA A 66 -7.81 -1.42 -4.58
N GLU A 67 -8.05 -2.14 -5.68
CA GLU A 67 -9.16 -1.88 -6.60
C GLU A 67 -10.49 -2.54 -6.18
N LYS A 68 -10.48 -3.53 -5.27
CA LYS A 68 -11.65 -4.35 -4.92
C LYS A 68 -12.84 -3.53 -4.40
N GLY A 69 -12.58 -2.43 -3.70
CA GLY A 69 -13.60 -1.56 -3.10
C GLY A 69 -13.88 -0.26 -3.86
N LEU A 70 -13.28 -0.06 -5.04
CA LEU A 70 -13.44 1.19 -5.78
C LEU A 70 -14.68 1.12 -6.68
N PRO A 71 -15.69 1.99 -6.50
CA PRO A 71 -16.93 1.95 -7.30
C PRO A 71 -16.71 2.44 -8.73
N ASP A 72 -15.76 3.34 -8.95
CA ASP A 72 -15.60 4.07 -10.22
C ASP A 72 -14.74 3.35 -11.27
N ILE A 73 -14.27 2.13 -10.99
CA ILE A 73 -13.42 1.36 -11.91
C ILE A 73 -14.24 0.23 -12.53
N PRO A 74 -14.51 0.28 -13.85
CA PRO A 74 -15.16 -0.81 -14.58
C PRO A 74 -14.37 -2.11 -14.43
N GLN A 75 -15.08 -3.24 -14.36
CA GLN A 75 -14.48 -4.55 -14.10
C GLN A 75 -13.48 -4.96 -15.20
N GLU A 76 -13.65 -4.50 -16.45
CA GLU A 76 -12.73 -4.80 -17.55
C GLU A 76 -11.38 -4.10 -17.41
N VAL A 77 -11.35 -2.97 -16.70
CA VAL A 77 -10.15 -2.14 -16.52
C VAL A 77 -9.35 -2.58 -15.29
N ARG A 78 -10.00 -3.26 -14.34
CA ARG A 78 -9.38 -3.74 -13.10
C ARG A 78 -8.25 -4.74 -13.36
N VAL A 79 -7.37 -4.91 -12.38
CA VAL A 79 -6.34 -5.95 -12.40
C VAL A 79 -7.00 -7.33 -12.53
N PRO A 80 -6.77 -8.05 -13.64
CA PRO A 80 -7.35 -9.36 -13.87
C PRO A 80 -6.76 -10.42 -12.92
N LEU A 81 -7.46 -11.55 -12.81
CA LEU A 81 -6.94 -12.71 -12.08
C LEU A 81 -5.65 -13.24 -12.73
N LYS A 82 -4.75 -13.78 -11.90
CA LYS A 82 -3.48 -14.40 -12.34
C LYS A 82 -3.67 -15.50 -13.39
N SER A 83 -4.80 -16.21 -13.38
CA SER A 83 -5.16 -17.21 -14.38
C SER A 83 -5.40 -16.63 -15.79
N LYS A 84 -5.71 -15.34 -15.89
CA LYS A 84 -5.87 -14.62 -17.17
C LYS A 84 -4.55 -14.04 -17.71
N MET A 85 -3.45 -14.21 -16.99
CA MET A 85 -2.13 -13.70 -17.35
C MET A 85 -1.17 -14.88 -17.56
N THR A 86 -0.91 -15.24 -18.81
CA THR A 86 -0.11 -16.42 -19.16
C THR A 86 1.38 -16.13 -19.11
N THR A 87 1.82 -14.93 -19.51
CA THR A 87 3.25 -14.57 -19.58
C THR A 87 3.67 -13.53 -18.53
N ASN A 88 4.97 -13.43 -18.27
CA ASN A 88 5.51 -12.36 -17.42
C ASN A 88 5.42 -10.98 -18.09
N ALA A 89 5.48 -10.92 -19.43
CA ALA A 89 5.29 -9.68 -20.18
C ALA A 89 3.87 -9.11 -19.95
N MET A 90 2.83 -9.95 -20.05
CA MET A 90 1.46 -9.55 -19.73
C MET A 90 1.31 -9.07 -18.28
N ARG A 91 1.94 -9.76 -17.32
CA ARG A 91 1.93 -9.34 -15.91
C ARG A 91 2.54 -7.95 -15.72
N LYS A 92 3.66 -7.68 -16.41
CA LYS A 92 4.33 -6.37 -16.38
C LYS A 92 3.44 -5.29 -16.98
N GLU A 93 2.85 -5.50 -18.16
CA GLU A 93 1.93 -4.55 -18.79
C GLU A 93 0.73 -4.23 -17.91
N VAL A 94 0.11 -5.26 -17.32
CA VAL A 94 -1.00 -5.09 -16.39
C VAL A 94 -0.58 -4.30 -15.16
N LEU A 95 0.59 -4.61 -14.60
CA LEU A 95 1.11 -3.91 -13.42
C LEU A 95 1.42 -2.44 -13.72
N ILE A 96 1.99 -2.13 -14.89
CA ILE A 96 2.24 -0.76 -15.34
C ILE A 96 0.91 0.02 -15.41
N ARG A 97 -0.12 -0.54 -16.06
CA ARG A 97 -1.45 0.08 -16.13
C ARG A 97 -2.06 0.28 -14.73
N ALA A 98 -1.90 -0.69 -13.84
CA ALA A 98 -2.40 -0.61 -12.47
C ALA A 98 -1.69 0.47 -11.64
N ALA A 99 -0.37 0.58 -11.79
CA ALA A 99 0.45 1.61 -11.14
C ALA A 99 0.10 3.02 -11.62
N ILE A 100 -0.06 3.21 -12.93
CA ILE A 100 -0.50 4.49 -13.52
C ILE A 100 -1.87 4.88 -12.95
N ARG A 101 -2.84 3.96 -12.93
CA ARG A 101 -4.17 4.23 -12.36
C ARG A 101 -4.10 4.57 -10.87
N TYR A 102 -3.27 3.86 -10.11
CA TYR A 102 -3.11 4.14 -8.69
C TYR A 102 -2.52 5.54 -8.46
N ARG A 103 -1.51 5.93 -9.25
CA ARG A 103 -0.92 7.27 -9.24
C ARG A 103 -1.93 8.35 -9.61
N ALA A 104 -2.71 8.14 -10.67
CA ALA A 104 -3.73 9.10 -11.10
C ALA A 104 -4.80 9.37 -10.02
N ARG A 105 -5.06 8.39 -9.14
CA ARG A 105 -6.01 8.55 -8.01
C ARG A 105 -5.40 9.17 -6.76
N ASN A 106 -4.13 8.88 -6.47
CA ASN A 106 -3.50 9.19 -5.18
C ASN A 106 -2.37 10.22 -5.25
N GLY A 107 -1.90 10.58 -6.45
CA GLY A 107 -0.91 11.62 -6.64
C GLY A 107 -1.51 13.02 -6.48
N PRO A 108 -0.67 14.04 -6.25
CA PRO A 108 -1.13 15.43 -6.38
C PRO A 108 -1.62 15.64 -7.81
N GLN A 109 -2.82 16.22 -7.98
CA GLN A 109 -3.38 16.64 -9.27
C GLN A 109 -2.59 17.84 -9.84
N ASN A 110 -1.28 17.72 -10.05
CA ASN A 110 -0.50 18.75 -10.70
C ASN A 110 -0.10 18.28 -12.12
N ASP A 111 -0.66 18.99 -13.09
CA ASP A 111 -0.11 19.25 -14.42
C ASP A 111 0.21 18.04 -15.30
N THR A 112 -0.83 17.43 -15.88
CA THR A 112 -0.65 16.87 -17.23
C THR A 112 -0.87 18.02 -18.21
N PRO A 113 0.13 18.49 -18.98
CA PRO A 113 -0.14 19.38 -20.10
C PRO A 113 -1.06 18.63 -21.09
N PRO A 114 -2.01 19.29 -21.74
CA PRO A 114 -2.84 18.64 -22.73
C PRO A 114 -1.95 18.03 -23.81
N LEU A 115 -2.15 16.75 -24.10
CA LEU A 115 -1.54 16.09 -25.25
C LEU A 115 -2.02 16.83 -26.50
N ASP A 116 -1.15 17.67 -27.04
CA ASP A 116 -1.34 18.32 -28.34
C ASP A 116 -1.15 17.22 -29.40
N ILE A 117 -2.26 16.68 -29.88
CA ILE A 117 -2.27 15.71 -30.99
C ILE A 117 -2.30 16.54 -32.28
N PRO A 118 -1.23 16.58 -33.09
CA PRO A 118 -1.27 17.30 -34.35
C PRO A 118 -2.23 16.59 -35.31
N ARG A 119 -3.12 17.40 -35.93
CA ARG A 119 -3.95 16.99 -37.07
C ARG A 119 -3.12 16.92 -38.34
#